data_AF-A0A962Z600-F1
#
_entry.id   AF-A0A962Z600-F1
#
_cell.length_a   1.000
_cell.length_b   1.000
_cell.length_c   1.000
_cell.angle_alpha   90.00
_cell.angle_beta   90.00
_cell.angle_gamma   90.00
#
_symmetry.space_group_name_H-M   'P 1'
#
loop_
_entity.id
_entity.type
_entity.pdbx_description
1 polymer ?
#
loop_
_entity_poly.entity_id
_entity_poly.type
_entity_poly.pdbx_seq_one_letter_code
_entity_poly.pdbx_strand_id
1 'polypeptide(L)' 'MRLRRIELRSVGKLTPGLRIDGLADGINVIGGDNEEGKSTLLFALRCAFFLNHSSNGALRKQLVPAGTSLTPEI' A
#
# COMPACT_ATOMS: atom_id res chain seq x y z
N MET A 1 -3.31 -9.80 15.79
CA MET A 1 -3.98 -9.08 14.68
C MET A 1 -4.11 -10.04 13.49
N ARG A 2 -5.23 -10.02 12.74
CA ARG A 2 -5.38 -10.77 11.48
C ARG A 2 -5.90 -9.83 10.40
N LEU A 3 -5.24 -9.81 9.25
CA LEU A 3 -5.68 -9.03 8.07
C LEU A 3 -6.81 -9.79 7.37
N ARG A 4 -7.89 -9.08 7.01
CA ARG A 4 -9.05 -9.63 6.28
C ARG A 4 -9.23 -8.99 4.91
N ARG A 5 -8.86 -7.70 4.81
CA ARG A 5 -8.89 -6.89 3.59
C ARG A 5 -7.70 -5.94 3.63
N ILE A 6 -7.18 -5.62 2.44
CA ILE A 6 -6.28 -4.48 2.20
C ILE A 6 -6.93 -3.61 1.12
N GLU A 7 -7.00 -2.31 1.34
CA GLU A 7 -7.51 -1.36 0.35
C GLU A 7 -6.55 -0.16 0.27
N LEU A 8 -6.05 0.10 -0.94
CA LEU A 8 -5.18 1.23 -1.22
C LEU A 8 -5.90 2.20 -2.15
N ARG A 9 -5.72 3.51 -1.93
CA ARG A 9 -6.14 4.55 -2.86
C ARG A 9 -5.03 5.56 -3.08
N SER A 10 -4.83 5.96 -4.33
CA SER A 10 -3.83 6.97 -4.69
C SER A 10 -2.42 6.65 -4.17
N VAL A 11 -2.00 5.39 -4.21
CA VAL A 11 -0.68 4.95 -3.73
C VAL A 11 0.23 4.66 -4.92
N GLY A 12 1.16 5.57 -5.21
CA GLY A 12 2.15 5.42 -6.28
C GLY A 12 1.51 4.98 -7.60
N LYS A 13 2.01 3.88 -8.18
CA LYS A 13 1.47 3.28 -9.41
C LYS A 13 0.20 2.45 -9.23
N LEU A 14 -0.20 2.13 -7.99
CA LEU A 14 -1.45 1.44 -7.67
C LEU A 14 -2.62 2.44 -7.61
N THR A 15 -2.58 3.46 -8.47
CA THR A 15 -3.59 4.51 -8.60
C THR A 15 -4.52 4.13 -9.76
N PRO A 16 -5.86 4.26 -9.64
CA PRO A 16 -6.60 4.94 -8.57
C PRO A 16 -6.70 4.16 -7.25
N GLY A 17 -6.51 2.84 -7.28
CA GLY A 17 -6.51 2.02 -6.09
C GLY A 17 -6.29 0.54 -6.35
N LEU A 18 -6.13 -0.22 -5.27
CA LEU A 18 -6.04 -1.68 -5.26
C LEU A 18 -6.81 -2.21 -4.07
N ARG A 19 -7.64 -3.23 -4.28
CA ARG A 19 -8.34 -3.92 -3.20
C ARG A 19 -8.05 -5.41 -3.24
N ILE A 20 -7.62 -5.94 -2.10
CA ILE A 20 -7.38 -7.36 -1.90
C ILE A 20 -8.33 -7.84 -0.82
N ASP A 21 -9.29 -8.66 -1.25
CA ASP A 21 -10.27 -9.33 -0.41
C ASP A 21 -9.89 -10.80 -0.19
N GLY A 22 -10.62 -11.46 0.72
CA GLY A 22 -10.50 -12.91 0.90
C GLY A 22 -9.22 -13.37 1.59
N LEU A 23 -8.56 -12.50 2.35
CA LEU A 23 -7.39 -12.89 3.13
C LEU A 23 -7.81 -13.90 4.20
N ALA A 24 -7.30 -15.12 4.05
CA ALA A 24 -7.62 -16.25 4.91
C ALA A 24 -6.67 -16.33 6.11
N ASP A 25 -7.04 -17.17 7.07
CA ASP A 25 -6.10 -17.58 8.12
C ASP A 25 -4.94 -18.39 7.52
N GLY A 26 -3.76 -18.33 8.15
CA GLY A 26 -2.56 -18.99 7.65
C GLY A 26 -1.71 -18.07 6.76
N ILE A 27 -1.21 -18.62 5.64
CA ILE A 27 -0.31 -17.92 4.71
C ILE A 27 -1.09 -17.53 3.46
N ASN A 28 -1.07 -16.25 3.12
CA ASN A 28 -1.61 -15.72 1.86
C ASN A 28 -0.43 -15.41 0.92
N VAL A 29 -0.52 -15.83 -0.34
CA VAL A 29 0.49 -15.56 -1.37
C VAL A 29 -0.05 -14.54 -2.37
N ILE A 30 0.67 -13.43 -2.55
CA ILE A 30 0.30 -12.38 -3.50
C ILE A 30 1.24 -12.49 -4.71
N GLY A 31 0.68 -12.95 -5.83
CA GLY A 31 1.37 -13.08 -7.11
C GLY A 31 1.09 -11.91 -8.07
N GLY A 32 1.86 -11.84 -9.15
CA GLY A 32 1.69 -10.86 -10.23
C GLY A 32 2.96 -10.76 -11.08
N ASP A 33 2.90 -10.01 -12.17
CA ASP A 33 4.02 -9.77 -13.09
C ASP A 33 5.08 -8.85 -12.48
N ASN A 34 6.29 -8.86 -13.05
CA ASN A 34 7.32 -7.91 -12.63
C ASN A 34 6.78 -6.48 -12.77
N GLU A 35 7.11 -5.63 -11.79
CA GLU A 35 6.64 -4.25 -11.75
C GLU A 35 5.11 -4.05 -11.68
N GLU A 36 4.30 -5.06 -11.35
CA GLU A 36 2.86 -4.86 -11.16
C GLU A 36 2.50 -4.12 -9.84
N GLY A 37 3.48 -3.92 -8.96
CA GLY A 37 3.30 -3.11 -7.74
C GLY A 37 3.27 -3.88 -6.42
N LYS A 38 3.66 -5.15 -6.42
CA LYS A 38 3.86 -5.95 -5.20
C LYS A 38 4.75 -5.25 -4.16
N SER A 39 5.92 -4.72 -4.56
CA SER A 39 6.81 -3.99 -3.65
C SER A 39 6.18 -2.68 -3.14
N THR A 40 5.36 -2.03 -3.97
CA THR A 40 4.61 -0.82 -3.59
C THR A 40 3.55 -1.14 -2.55
N LEU A 41 2.80 -2.24 -2.71
CA LEU A 41 1.84 -2.75 -1.73
C LEU A 41 2.51 -3.05 -0.39
N LEU A 42 3.62 -3.80 -0.39
CA LEU A 42 4.35 -4.13 0.85
C LEU A 42 4.90 -2.88 1.54
N PHE A 43 5.39 -1.90 0.77
CA PHE A 43 5.85 -0.63 1.31
C PHE A 43 4.71 0.18 1.94
N ALA A 44 3.54 0.21 1.30
CA ALA A 44 2.34 0.85 1.84
C ALA A 44 1.91 0.21 3.17
N LEU A 45 1.83 -1.13 3.24
CA LEU A 45 1.52 -1.84 4.49
C LEU A 45 2.53 -1.55 5.59
N ARG A 46 3.83 -1.50 5.25
CA ARG A 46 4.87 -1.12 6.22
C ARG A 46 4.63 0.29 6.76
N CYS A 47 4.24 1.22 5.89
CA CYS A 47 3.92 2.58 6.29
C CYS A 47 2.72 2.64 7.23
N ALA A 48 1.64 1.92 6.91
CA ALA A 48 0.42 1.91 7.71
C ALA A 48 0.62 1.32 9.11
N PHE A 49 1.42 0.27 9.25
CA PHE A 49 1.60 -0.40 10.55
C PHE A 49 2.71 0.16 11.43
N PHE A 50 3.77 0.73 10.83
CA PHE A 50 5.01 0.97 11.56
C PHE A 50 5.52 2.40 11.49
N LEU A 51 4.91 3.29 10.69
CA LEU A 51 5.28 4.70 10.69
C LEU A 51 4.32 5.49 11.56
N ASN A 52 4.88 6.26 12.50
CA ASN A 52 4.05 7.20 13.26
C ASN A 52 3.48 8.25 12.31
N HIS A 53 2.22 8.62 12.55
CA HIS A 53 1.53 9.65 11.75
C HIS A 53 2.26 11.00 11.73
N SER A 54 3.10 11.30 12.72
CA SER A 54 3.88 12.53 12.84
C SER A 54 5.29 12.45 12.22
N SER A 55 5.81 11.24 11.96
CA SER A 55 7.22 11.04 11.59
C SER A 55 7.37 10.71 10.11
N ASN A 56 8.19 11.52 9.43
CA ASN A 56 8.74 11.33 8.08
C ASN A 56 7.81 11.58 6.89
N GLY A 57 7.66 12.87 6.56
CA GLY A 57 7.15 13.33 5.26
C GLY A 57 7.90 12.76 4.05
N ALA A 58 9.17 12.34 4.19
CA ALA A 58 9.92 11.72 3.10
C ALA A 58 9.34 10.36 2.66
N LEU A 59 8.95 9.50 3.60
CA LEU A 59 8.35 8.20 3.29
C LEU A 59 6.91 8.37 2.78
N ARG A 60 6.16 9.32 3.33
CA ARG A 60 4.84 9.70 2.77
C ARG A 60 4.95 10.19 1.33
N LYS A 61 5.95 11.01 1.00
CA LYS A 61 6.19 11.47 -0.39
C LYS A 61 6.42 10.31 -1.37
N GLN A 62 7.00 9.20 -0.93
CA GLN A 62 7.19 8.02 -1.77
C GLN A 62 5.88 7.29 -2.09
N LEU A 63 4.82 7.48 -1.29
CA LEU A 63 3.49 6.94 -1.56
C LEU A 63 2.67 7.84 -2.50
N VAL A 64 3.04 9.11 -2.65
CA VAL A 64 2.31 10.05 -3.52
C VAL A 64 2.50 9.66 -4.98
N PRO A 65 1.43 9.54 -5.79
CA PRO A 65 1.54 9.27 -7.22
C PRO A 65 2.33 10.37 -7.92
N ALA A 66 3.27 9.98 -8.78
CA ALA A 66 4.19 10.90 -9.43
C ALA A 66 3.44 12.00 -10.21
N GLY A 67 3.85 13.26 -10.02
CA GLY A 67 3.24 14.40 -10.69
C GLY A 67 1.87 14.83 -10.13
N THR A 68 1.44 14.28 -8.99
CA THR A 68 0.15 14.60 -8.38
C THR A 68 0.30 15.21 -6.98
N SER A 69 -0.79 15.81 -6.49
CA SER A 69 -0.99 16.21 -5.10
C SER A 69 -2.03 15.32 -4.38
N LEU A 70 -2.31 14.13 -4.94
CA LEU A 70 -3.26 13.19 -4.34
C LEU A 70 -2.74 12.71 -2.99
N THR A 71 -3.66 12.58 -2.03
CA THR A 71 -3.34 12.05 -0.71
C THR A 71 -3.46 10.51 -0.75
N PRO A 72 -2.38 9.76 -0.46
CA PRO A 72 -2.44 8.31 -0.39
C PRO A 72 -3.23 7.84 0.83
N GLU A 73 -4.05 6.81 0.65
CA GLU A 73 -4.83 6.16 1.69
C GLU A 73 -4.59 4.64 1.67
N ILE A 74 -4.50 4.03 2.85
CA ILE A 74 -4.12 2.63 3.08
C ILE A 74 -5.00 2.08 4.21
#